data_AF-A0A433TBY8-F1
#
_entry.id   AF-A0A433TBY8-F1
#
_cell.length_a   1.000
_cell.length_b   1.000
_cell.length_c   1.000
_cell.angle_alpha   90.00
_cell.angle_beta   90.00
_cell.angle_gamma   90.00
#
_symmetry.space_group_name_H-M   'P 1'
#
loop_
_entity.id
_entity.type
_entity.pdbx_description
1 polymer ?
#
loop_
_entity_poly.entity_id
_entity_poly.type
_entity_poly.pdbx_seq_one_letter_code
_entity_poly.pdbx_strand_id
1 'polypeptide(L)'
;DQCVSYSLFWRHRCGWSGCRDQCVSYSLFWRHRCGWSGCRDQCVSYSLFWRHRCGWSGCRDQSVSNPLFWLHRGGWCGDQSVSNPLFWLHRGGWCGDESVSNPLFWLHRGGWCGDQSVSNPLFWLHRGGWCGDQSVSNPLIQANALRSAYCAD
;
A
#
# COMPACT_ATOMS: atom_id res chain seq x y z
N ASP A 1 13.29 18.33 -4.49
CA ASP A 1 12.39 17.31 -5.04
C ASP A 1 12.88 16.92 -6.42
N GLN A 2 13.24 15.65 -6.61
CA GLN A 2 13.65 15.13 -7.91
C GLN A 2 12.50 14.30 -8.45
N CYS A 3 11.73 14.88 -9.36
CA CYS A 3 10.72 14.16 -10.11
C CYS A 3 11.39 13.52 -11.32
N VAL A 4 11.40 12.18 -11.38
CA VAL A 4 11.88 11.46 -12.57
C VAL A 4 10.68 11.20 -13.47
N SER A 5 10.68 11.78 -14.66
CA SER A 5 9.55 11.69 -15.59
C SER A 5 9.33 10.27 -16.11
N TYR A 6 10.41 9.59 -16.52
CA TYR A 6 10.35 8.22 -17.08
C TYR A 6 11.56 7.41 -16.64
N SER A 7 11.34 6.19 -16.15
CA SER A 7 12.42 5.23 -15.89
C SER A 7 11.91 3.80 -16.04
N LEU A 8 12.58 2.94 -16.82
CA LEU A 8 12.13 1.54 -16.94
C LEU A 8 12.21 0.80 -15.60
N PHE A 9 13.31 1.01 -14.89
CA PHE A 9 13.55 0.41 -13.58
C PHE A 9 13.98 1.51 -12.62
N TRP A 10 13.16 1.73 -11.60
CA TRP A 10 13.49 2.65 -10.54
C TRP A 10 13.75 1.87 -9.26
N ARG A 11 14.95 2.03 -8.70
CA ARG A 11 15.34 1.38 -7.46
C ARG A 11 16.00 2.37 -6.54
N HIS A 12 15.42 2.46 -5.35
CA HIS A 12 15.96 3.32 -4.32
C HIS A 12 16.08 2.57 -3.00
N ARG A 13 17.14 2.88 -2.26
CA ARG A 13 17.44 2.28 -0.96
C ARG A 13 17.83 3.40 -0.01
N CYS A 14 16.96 3.64 0.95
CA CYS A 14 17.19 4.57 2.04
C CYS A 14 17.78 3.80 3.23
N GLY A 15 18.84 4.36 3.80
CA GLY A 15 19.48 3.85 5.01
C GLY A 15 18.73 4.30 6.27
N TRP A 16 19.50 4.79 7.25
CA TRP A 16 19.01 5.05 8.60
C TRP A 16 18.27 6.40 8.74
N SER A 17 18.62 7.39 7.90
CA SER A 17 17.97 8.70 7.82
C SER A 17 17.00 8.73 6.64
N GLY A 18 15.72 8.97 6.91
CA GLY A 18 14.61 8.90 5.98
C GLY A 18 14.83 9.69 4.68
N CYS A 19 14.11 9.29 3.64
CA CYS A 19 14.23 9.91 2.33
C CYS A 19 13.16 10.98 2.09
N ARG A 20 13.59 12.06 1.43
CA ARG A 20 12.75 13.17 1.02
C ARG A 20 12.15 12.88 -0.36
N ASP A 21 10.84 13.06 -0.46
CA ASP A 21 9.95 13.26 -1.61
C ASP A 21 10.53 12.85 -2.98
N GLN A 22 10.07 11.69 -3.47
CA GLN A 22 10.44 11.15 -4.77
C GLN A 22 9.20 10.80 -5.57
N CYS A 23 8.89 11.64 -6.57
CA CYS A 23 7.81 11.41 -7.52
C CYS A 23 8.37 10.75 -8.78
N VAL A 24 7.79 9.63 -9.18
CA VAL A 24 8.11 8.98 -10.47
C VAL A 24 6.82 8.90 -11.27
N SER A 25 6.76 9.61 -12.40
CA SER A 25 5.53 9.65 -13.19
C SER A 25 5.27 8.32 -13.91
N TYR A 26 6.31 7.74 -14.54
CA TYR A 26 6.19 6.46 -15.25
C TYR A 26 7.38 5.55 -14.95
N SER A 27 7.09 4.35 -14.44
CA SER A 27 8.08 3.27 -14.39
C SER A 27 7.49 1.88 -14.60
N LEU A 28 8.17 0.98 -15.30
CA LEU A 28 7.67 -0.41 -15.39
C LEU A 28 7.83 -1.11 -14.05
N PHE A 29 9.01 -0.93 -13.42
CA PHE A 29 9.35 -1.55 -12.16
C PHE A 29 9.78 -0.49 -11.15
N TRP A 30 9.03 -0.41 -10.06
CA TRP A 30 9.34 0.44 -8.93
C TRP A 30 9.72 -0.42 -7.73
N ARG A 31 10.92 -0.21 -7.18
CA ARG A 31 11.40 -0.94 -6.01
C ARG A 31 12.03 -0.01 -5.00
N HIS A 32 11.41 0.07 -3.83
CA HIS A 32 11.89 0.89 -2.74
C HIS A 32 12.15 0.07 -1.48
N ARG A 33 13.25 0.38 -0.81
CA ARG A 33 13.55 -0.12 0.54
C ARG A 33 13.89 1.05 1.44
N CYS A 34 13.09 1.34 2.48
CA CYS A 34 13.51 2.20 3.58
C CYS A 34 13.97 1.33 4.77
N GLY A 35 14.90 1.87 5.56
CA GLY A 35 15.34 1.30 6.84
C GLY A 35 14.35 1.59 7.97
N TRP A 36 14.85 2.21 9.05
CA TRP A 36 14.08 2.46 10.28
C TRP A 36 13.18 3.72 10.18
N SER A 37 13.61 4.76 9.48
CA SER A 37 12.85 6.03 9.40
C SER A 37 12.20 6.20 8.02
N GLY A 38 10.92 6.59 8.06
CA GLY A 38 10.02 6.68 6.92
C GLY A 38 10.46 7.58 5.77
N CYS A 39 9.78 7.39 4.66
CA CYS A 39 9.97 8.10 3.40
C CYS A 39 8.79 9.06 3.20
N ARG A 40 9.08 10.36 3.07
CA ARG A 40 8.05 11.41 2.89
C ARG A 40 7.60 11.41 1.42
N ASP A 41 6.29 11.48 1.23
CA ASP A 41 5.47 11.66 0.02
C ASP A 41 5.95 10.95 -1.27
N GLN A 42 5.21 9.93 -1.72
CA GLN A 42 5.49 9.22 -2.99
C GLN A 42 4.28 9.29 -3.93
N CYS A 43 4.37 10.11 -4.97
CA CYS A 43 3.39 10.09 -6.07
C CYS A 43 3.95 9.20 -7.18
N VAL A 44 3.36 8.01 -7.37
CA VAL A 44 3.68 7.12 -8.51
C VAL A 44 2.48 7.09 -9.44
N SER A 45 2.53 7.79 -10.56
CA SER A 45 1.37 7.89 -11.45
C SER A 45 1.10 6.57 -12.17
N TYR A 46 2.13 5.96 -12.76
CA TYR A 46 2.00 4.68 -13.45
C TYR A 46 3.18 3.75 -13.14
N SER A 47 2.87 2.60 -12.52
CA SER A 47 3.83 1.50 -12.47
C SER A 47 3.20 0.13 -12.60
N LEU A 48 3.74 -0.74 -13.48
CA LEU A 48 3.20 -2.09 -13.64
C LEU A 48 3.53 -2.97 -12.43
N PHE A 49 4.75 -2.84 -11.90
CA PHE A 49 5.21 -3.63 -10.76
C PHE A 49 5.73 -2.72 -9.66
N TRP A 50 5.02 -2.70 -8.54
CA TRP A 50 5.35 -1.89 -7.38
C TRP A 50 5.75 -2.78 -6.21
N ARG A 51 6.94 -2.53 -5.66
CA ARG A 51 7.45 -3.26 -4.49
C ARG A 51 8.08 -2.34 -3.47
N HIS A 52 7.46 -2.29 -2.30
CA HIS A 52 7.94 -1.51 -1.16
C HIS A 52 8.26 -2.42 0.03
N ARG A 53 9.34 -2.11 0.72
CA ARG A 53 9.69 -2.80 1.96
C ARG A 53 10.28 -1.82 2.96
N CYS A 54 9.59 -1.65 4.09
CA CYS A 54 10.00 -0.75 5.17
C CYS A 54 10.00 -1.47 6.52
N GLY A 55 10.80 -0.94 7.46
CA GLY A 55 10.81 -1.40 8.85
C GLY A 55 9.58 -0.90 9.61
N TRP A 56 9.57 0.38 9.97
CA TRP A 56 8.53 1.01 10.77
C TRP A 56 8.28 2.46 10.29
N SER A 57 7.00 2.83 10.15
CA SER A 57 6.45 4.21 10.05
C SER A 57 7.00 5.13 8.95
N GLY A 58 6.08 5.56 8.09
CA GLY A 58 6.15 6.86 7.43
C GLY A 58 6.15 6.74 5.93
N CYS A 59 4.96 6.60 5.35
CA CYS A 59 4.70 6.90 3.95
C CYS A 59 3.41 7.68 3.94
N ARG A 60 3.51 9.00 3.85
CA ARG A 60 2.34 9.86 3.70
C ARG A 60 1.80 9.73 2.28
N ASP A 61 0.48 9.75 2.22
CA ASP A 61 -0.47 9.85 1.13
C ASP A 61 0.02 9.41 -0.25
N GLN A 62 -0.60 8.37 -0.79
CA GLN A 62 -0.25 7.86 -2.11
C GLN A 62 -1.45 7.67 -3.02
N SER A 63 -1.26 8.01 -4.28
CA SER A 63 -2.17 7.67 -5.37
C SER A 63 -1.42 6.86 -6.43
N VAL A 64 -1.98 5.70 -6.79
CA VAL A 64 -1.41 4.82 -7.83
C VAL A 64 -2.52 4.35 -8.76
N SER A 65 -2.36 4.58 -10.05
CA SER A 65 -3.29 4.10 -11.09
C SER A 65 -2.72 2.90 -11.86
N ASN A 66 -3.55 1.88 -12.05
CA ASN A 66 -3.33 0.73 -12.92
C ASN A 66 -2.03 -0.09 -12.68
N PRO A 67 -1.64 -0.43 -11.43
CA PRO A 67 -0.53 -1.34 -11.22
C PRO A 67 -0.94 -2.80 -11.47
N LEU A 68 -0.15 -3.58 -12.22
CA LEU A 68 -0.42 -5.02 -12.31
C LEU A 68 -0.18 -5.69 -10.95
N PHE A 69 0.90 -5.31 -10.27
CA PHE A 69 1.28 -5.89 -8.99
C PHE A 69 1.65 -4.81 -7.98
N TRP A 70 1.02 -4.86 -6.82
CA TRP A 70 1.36 -4.06 -5.66
C TRP A 70 1.78 -4.98 -4.51
N LEU A 71 3.04 -4.86 -4.08
CA LEU A 71 3.59 -5.63 -2.98
C LEU A 71 4.21 -4.72 -1.91
N HIS A 72 3.63 -4.74 -0.73
CA HIS A 72 4.17 -4.03 0.41
C HIS A 72 4.51 -4.97 1.57
N ARG A 73 5.63 -4.69 2.23
CA ARG A 73 6.06 -5.44 3.40
C ARG A 73 6.66 -4.50 4.46
N GLY A 74 5.99 -4.34 5.58
CA GLY A 74 6.38 -3.38 6.62
C GLY A 74 5.18 -2.66 7.21
N GLY A 75 5.41 -1.82 8.22
CA GLY A 75 4.39 -0.89 8.69
C GLY A 75 4.15 0.26 7.70
N TRP A 76 2.90 0.64 7.49
CA TRP A 76 2.49 1.83 6.73
C TRP A 76 1.74 2.80 7.62
N CYS A 77 1.97 4.10 7.41
CA CYS A 77 1.26 5.18 8.10
C CYS A 77 0.99 6.32 7.10
N GLY A 78 -0.25 6.46 6.65
CA GLY A 78 -0.71 7.47 5.68
C GLY A 78 -1.84 6.94 4.79
N ASP A 79 -2.49 7.84 4.06
CA ASP A 79 -3.67 7.47 3.27
C ASP A 79 -3.29 6.90 1.91
N GLN A 80 -4.15 6.08 1.32
CA GLN A 80 -3.89 5.53 -0.01
C GLN A 80 -5.15 5.45 -0.88
N SER A 81 -4.95 5.76 -2.16
CA SER A 81 -5.91 5.49 -3.23
C SER A 81 -5.27 4.68 -4.34
N VAL A 82 -5.82 3.49 -4.63
CA VAL A 82 -5.36 2.62 -5.73
C VAL A 82 -6.52 2.25 -6.63
N SER A 83 -6.33 2.40 -7.95
CA SER A 83 -7.32 2.00 -8.94
C SER A 83 -6.82 0.91 -9.87
N ASN A 84 -7.69 -0.07 -10.10
CA ASN A 84 -7.50 -1.20 -11.02
C ASN A 84 -6.20 -2.01 -10.81
N PRO A 85 -5.81 -2.40 -9.58
CA PRO A 85 -4.67 -3.30 -9.42
C PRO A 85 -5.05 -4.75 -9.80
N LEU A 86 -4.23 -5.50 -10.53
CA LEU A 86 -4.53 -6.95 -10.67
C LEU A 86 -4.28 -7.67 -9.34
N PHE A 87 -3.15 -7.40 -8.69
CA PHE A 87 -2.80 -8.01 -7.42
C PHE A 87 -2.39 -6.95 -6.40
N TRP A 88 -3.04 -6.98 -5.24
CA TRP A 88 -2.68 -6.18 -4.07
C TRP A 88 -2.31 -7.12 -2.92
N LEU A 89 -1.06 -7.02 -2.47
CA LEU A 89 -0.48 -7.84 -1.40
C LEU A 89 0.18 -6.95 -0.34
N HIS A 90 -0.41 -6.87 0.85
CA HIS A 90 0.20 -6.19 2.00
C HIS A 90 0.54 -7.16 3.12
N ARG A 91 1.73 -6.99 3.70
CA ARG A 91 2.11 -7.68 4.93
C ARG A 91 2.80 -6.74 5.92
N GLY A 92 2.08 -6.40 6.97
CA GLY A 92 2.51 -5.52 8.06
C GLY A 92 1.33 -4.75 8.63
N GLY A 93 1.57 -3.86 9.60
CA GLY A 93 0.54 -2.99 10.13
C GLY A 93 0.23 -1.84 9.17
N TRP A 94 -1.04 -1.49 9.03
CA TRP A 94 -1.49 -0.30 8.31
C TRP A 94 -2.11 0.68 9.29
N CYS A 95 -1.79 1.96 9.13
CA CYS A 95 -2.45 3.05 9.82
C CYS A 95 -2.77 4.20 8.86
N GLY A 96 -4.02 4.63 8.80
CA GLY A 96 -4.54 5.58 7.81
C GLY A 96 -5.62 4.98 6.93
N ASP A 97 -6.18 5.80 6.05
CA ASP A 97 -7.36 5.44 5.27
C ASP A 97 -6.98 4.85 3.91
N GLU A 98 -7.73 3.87 3.42
CA GLU A 98 -7.52 3.28 2.10
C GLU A 98 -8.79 3.25 1.26
N SER A 99 -8.64 3.59 -0.02
CA SER A 99 -9.61 3.35 -1.08
C SER A 99 -9.00 2.52 -2.21
N VAL A 100 -9.53 1.33 -2.45
CA VAL A 100 -9.13 0.47 -3.58
C VAL A 100 -10.32 0.18 -4.48
N SER A 101 -10.17 0.42 -5.78
CA SER A 101 -11.20 0.10 -6.77
C SER A 101 -10.75 -0.98 -7.75
N ASN A 102 -11.65 -1.93 -8.01
CA ASN A 102 -11.52 -3.05 -8.94
C ASN A 102 -10.21 -3.87 -8.82
N PRO A 103 -9.80 -4.30 -7.61
CA PRO A 103 -8.69 -5.25 -7.52
C PRO A 103 -9.15 -6.65 -8.00
N LEU A 104 -8.37 -7.38 -8.81
CA LEU A 104 -8.71 -8.81 -9.00
C LEU A 104 -8.46 -9.60 -7.72
N PHE A 105 -7.30 -9.40 -7.10
CA PHE A 105 -6.93 -10.06 -5.85
C PHE A 105 -6.48 -9.03 -4.82
N TRP A 106 -7.10 -9.06 -3.65
CA TRP A 106 -6.70 -8.29 -2.49
C TRP A 106 -6.38 -9.22 -1.32
N LEU A 107 -5.14 -9.14 -0.82
CA LEU A 107 -4.65 -9.93 0.30
C LEU A 107 -3.91 -9.05 1.31
N HIS A 108 -4.43 -8.96 2.53
CA HIS A 108 -3.79 -8.29 3.64
C HIS A 108 -3.44 -9.25 4.77
N ARG A 109 -2.23 -9.10 5.30
CA ARG A 109 -1.81 -9.79 6.52
C ARG A 109 -1.13 -8.84 7.50
N GLY A 110 -1.83 -8.48 8.56
CA GLY A 110 -1.37 -7.61 9.63
C GLY A 110 -2.52 -6.80 10.23
N GLY A 111 -2.23 -5.95 11.21
CA GLY A 111 -3.24 -5.07 11.82
C GLY A 111 -3.58 -3.89 10.89
N TRP A 112 -4.82 -3.41 10.97
CA TRP A 112 -5.31 -2.21 10.30
C TRP A 112 -5.81 -1.21 11.33
N CYS A 113 -5.45 0.05 11.19
CA CYS A 113 -5.95 1.17 11.99
C CYS A 113 -6.40 2.31 11.04
N GLY A 114 -7.68 2.68 11.03
CA GLY A 114 -8.28 3.62 10.06
C GLY A 114 -9.35 2.97 9.19
N ASP A 115 -9.88 3.75 8.24
CA ASP A 115 -11.03 3.36 7.43
C ASP A 115 -10.60 2.73 6.11
N GLN A 116 -11.30 1.68 5.66
CA GLN A 116 -11.08 1.07 4.35
C GLN A 116 -12.36 1.01 3.53
N SER A 117 -12.20 1.34 2.25
CA SER A 117 -13.17 1.05 1.20
C SER A 117 -12.53 0.24 0.06
N VAL A 118 -13.04 -0.97 -0.18
CA VAL A 118 -12.67 -1.78 -1.35
C VAL A 118 -13.91 -2.03 -2.20
N SER A 119 -13.83 -1.75 -3.50
CA SER A 119 -14.94 -1.92 -4.44
C SER A 119 -14.61 -2.94 -5.53
N ASN A 120 -15.56 -3.84 -5.79
CA ASN A 120 -15.51 -4.89 -6.81
C ASN A 120 -14.24 -5.77 -6.79
N PRO A 121 -13.80 -6.31 -5.63
CA PRO A 121 -12.73 -7.29 -5.64
C PRO A 121 -13.24 -8.63 -6.19
N LEU A 122 -12.45 -9.34 -7.01
CA LEU A 122 -12.79 -10.72 -7.32
C LEU A 122 -12.49 -11.63 -6.12
N PHE A 123 -11.31 -11.47 -5.51
CA PHE A 123 -10.96 -12.09 -4.25
C PHE A 123 -10.54 -11.05 -3.22
N TRP A 124 -11.08 -11.18 -2.02
CA TRP A 124 -10.72 -10.36 -0.88
C TRP A 124 -10.40 -11.23 0.33
N LEU A 125 -9.20 -11.07 0.88
CA LEU A 125 -8.68 -11.89 1.98
C LEU A 125 -7.95 -11.01 3.00
N HIS A 126 -8.49 -10.85 4.20
CA HIS A 126 -7.81 -10.17 5.30
C HIS A 126 -7.49 -11.13 6.44
N ARG A 127 -6.29 -11.00 7.00
CA ARG A 127 -5.86 -11.71 8.20
C ARG A 127 -5.12 -10.78 9.16
N GLY A 128 -5.76 -10.44 10.26
CA GLY A 128 -5.20 -9.55 11.27
C GLY A 128 -6.27 -8.91 12.15
N GLY A 129 -5.89 -7.87 12.88
CA GLY A 129 -6.84 -7.07 13.65
C GLY A 129 -7.28 -5.85 12.86
N TRP A 130 -8.48 -5.35 13.12
CA TRP A 130 -9.02 -4.13 12.52
C TRP A 130 -9.45 -3.16 13.61
N CYS A 131 -9.08 -1.89 13.47
CA CYS A 131 -9.56 -0.75 14.25
C CYS A 131 -10.01 0.35 13.27
N GLY A 132 -11.28 0.74 13.30
CA GLY A 132 -11.90 1.64 12.30
C GLY A 132 -12.95 0.92 11.46
N ASP A 133 -13.47 1.61 10.44
CA ASP A 133 -14.54 1.07 9.60
C ASP A 133 -14.01 0.31 8.39
N GLN A 134 -14.69 -0.78 8.05
CA GLN A 134 -14.40 -1.57 6.86
C GLN A 134 -15.63 -1.68 5.97
N SER A 135 -15.47 -1.29 4.70
CA SER A 135 -16.44 -1.52 3.65
C SER A 135 -15.82 -2.27 2.47
N VAL A 136 -16.38 -3.44 2.15
CA VAL A 136 -16.02 -4.21 0.96
C VAL A 136 -17.29 -4.44 0.14
N SER A 137 -17.38 -3.84 -1.04
CA SER A 137 -18.55 -3.95 -1.91
C SER A 137 -18.31 -4.89 -3.09
N ASN A 138 -19.30 -5.74 -3.37
CA ASN A 138 -19.29 -6.72 -4.47
C ASN A 138 -18.06 -7.65 -4.55
N PRO A 139 -17.62 -8.29 -3.45
CA PRO A 139 -16.66 -9.37 -3.56
C PRO A 139 -17.28 -10.61 -4.22
N LEU A 140 -16.58 -11.25 -5.16
CA LEU A 140 -16.97 -12.60 -5.57
C LEU A 140 -16.63 -13.62 -4.46
N ILE A 141 -15.47 -13.47 -3.83
CA ILE A 141 -15.02 -14.28 -2.69
C ILE A 141 -14.44 -13.36 -1.61
N GLN A 142 -14.93 -13.50 -0.38
CA GLN A 142 -14.48 -12.76 0.79
C GLN A 142 -14.11 -13.72 1.92
N ALA A 143 -12.91 -13.61 2.51
CA ALA A 143 -12.58 -14.29 3.76
C ALA A 143 -11.85 -13.37 4.76
N ASN A 144 -12.31 -13.45 6.00
CA ASN A 144 -11.84 -12.62 7.10
C ASN A 144 -11.35 -13.52 8.23
N ALA A 145 -10.05 -13.44 8.54
CA ALA A 145 -9.44 -14.10 9.68
C ALA A 145 -9.05 -13.04 10.71
N LEU A 146 -10.07 -12.50 11.38
CA LEU A 146 -9.89 -11.46 12.39
C LEU A 146 -9.33 -12.06 13.68
N ARG A 147 -8.26 -11.47 14.21
CA ARG A 147 -7.86 -11.63 15.62
C ARG A 147 -8.26 -10.36 16.33
N SER A 148 -8.75 -10.46 17.57
CA SER A 148 -9.07 -9.29 18.40
C SER A 148 -7.96 -8.26 18.30
N ALA A 149 -8.28 -7.12 17.72
CA ALA A 149 -7.41 -5.95 17.74
C ALA A 149 -7.62 -5.29 19.09
N TYR A 150 -6.56 -5.15 19.87
CA TYR A 150 -6.55 -4.14 20.91
C TYR A 150 -6.25 -2.84 20.18
N CYS A 151 -7.28 -2.00 19.98
CA CYS A 151 -7.06 -0.62 19.62
C CYS A 151 -6.40 0.00 20.85
N ALA A 152 -5.11 0.32 20.73
CA ALA A 152 -4.42 1.07 21.78
C ALA A 152 -4.86 2.53 21.60
N ASP A 153 -5.71 3.00 22.50
CA ASP A 153 -5.98 4.42 22.72
C ASP A 153 -4.72 5.15 23.22
#